data_AF-A0A0N1KTC5-F1
#
_entry.id   AF-A0A0N1KTC5-F1
#
_cell.length_a   1.000
_cell.length_b   1.000
_cell.length_c   1.000
_cell.angle_alpha   90.00
_cell.angle_beta   90.00
_cell.angle_gamma   90.00
#
_symmetry.space_group_name_H-M   'P 1'
#
loop_
_entity.id
_entity.type
_entity.pdbx_description
1 polymer ?
#
loop_
_entity_poly.entity_id
_entity_poly.type
_entity_poly.pdbx_seq_one_letter_code
_entity_poly.pdbx_strand_id
1 'polypeptide(L)'
;MKKISLLSGILLCSFFSAQEFTQYKNGLIYSEEAMAKLEKVVDSLNLKYKTCDLSKVFYSQMQTVGYSVKMKTGNVSEAKKDMDRNTPIEDFIRKYPEAIIKTDLLIIKSKEKDHDRKDIIEIREIPVNDDDAMSIRLDYTKELYSKPSKNKWAYNYRDKKSYSGEEIYGFFFPENFKSIPLGPKYSRQIIYSECLIDTSISKFKEDAKSERFGLALPEGDWRKLSKQEKEKLLDELRSVEIIGGCSQDNSPRIQEIYMALLSAETANWEMFLRSHLDIVNDRFERVADSGYARARRGTYIKELETLNINVPDLLFGTAFRIENPVNNHYFGNVSRLGKAVAESKDVELFLSQLLSMIGDKNLDDYNRVASYFFYLNCNYHIKSKRERKINSMKLLEAIKRLPKYITDQIKIENIQF
;
A
#
# COMPACT_ATOMS: atom_id res chain seq x y z
N MET A 1 -30.04 -63.73 -13.04
CA MET A 1 -29.02 -62.65 -13.03
C MET A 1 -29.46 -61.58 -12.05
N LYS A 2 -28.86 -61.53 -10.85
CA LYS A 2 -29.20 -60.60 -9.77
C LYS A 2 -28.49 -59.26 -10.01
N LYS A 3 -29.26 -58.17 -10.07
CA LYS A 3 -28.73 -56.79 -10.16
C LYS A 3 -28.33 -56.33 -8.77
N ILE A 4 -27.05 -56.01 -8.59
CA ILE A 4 -26.49 -55.35 -7.40
C ILE A 4 -26.70 -53.85 -7.59
N SER A 5 -27.44 -53.22 -6.68
CA SER A 5 -27.56 -51.75 -6.60
C SER A 5 -26.41 -51.22 -5.75
N LEU A 6 -25.57 -50.37 -6.34
CA LEU A 6 -24.50 -49.66 -5.66
C LEU A 6 -25.10 -48.38 -5.05
N LEU A 7 -25.18 -48.29 -3.72
CA LEU A 7 -25.49 -47.05 -3.01
C LEU A 7 -24.21 -46.21 -2.94
N SER A 8 -24.16 -45.12 -3.70
CA SER A 8 -23.12 -44.09 -3.60
C SER A 8 -23.44 -43.17 -2.42
N GLY A 9 -22.72 -43.33 -1.30
CA GLY A 9 -22.78 -42.40 -0.18
C GLY A 9 -22.22 -41.04 -0.58
N ILE A 10 -23.07 -40.00 -0.52
CA ILE A 10 -22.66 -38.60 -0.65
C ILE A 10 -21.97 -38.23 0.66
N LEU A 11 -20.64 -38.15 0.62
CA LEU A 11 -19.82 -37.57 1.67
C LEU A 11 -20.02 -36.04 1.63
N LEU A 12 -20.90 -35.52 2.48
CA LEU A 12 -21.00 -34.09 2.77
C LEU A 12 -19.73 -33.64 3.50
N CYS A 13 -18.70 -33.27 2.73
CA CYS A 13 -17.58 -32.49 3.26
C CYS A 13 -18.09 -31.08 3.54
N SER A 14 -18.53 -30.84 4.78
CA SER A 14 -18.74 -29.51 5.33
C SER A 14 -17.39 -28.78 5.34
N PHE A 15 -17.17 -27.87 4.39
CA PHE A 15 -16.08 -26.91 4.43
C PHE A 15 -16.34 -25.90 5.56
N PHE A 16 -16.11 -26.30 6.82
CA PHE A 16 -15.81 -25.31 7.85
C PHE A 16 -14.43 -24.76 7.54
N SER A 17 -14.36 -23.53 7.01
CA SER A 17 -13.10 -22.81 6.96
C SER A 17 -12.55 -22.75 8.39
N ALA A 18 -11.40 -23.36 8.64
CA ALA A 18 -10.74 -23.24 9.93
C ALA A 18 -10.63 -21.76 10.30
N GLN A 19 -11.27 -21.36 11.39
CA GLN A 19 -11.25 -20.00 11.88
C GLN A 19 -9.81 -19.67 12.29
N GLU A 20 -9.24 -18.59 11.73
CA GLU A 20 -7.81 -18.27 11.90
C GLU A 20 -7.46 -17.95 13.36
N PHE A 21 -8.38 -17.32 14.09
CA PHE A 21 -8.24 -16.97 15.51
C PHE A 21 -9.56 -17.17 16.27
N THR A 22 -9.46 -17.24 17.60
CA THR A 22 -10.63 -17.34 18.48
C THR A 22 -11.55 -16.13 18.27
N GLN A 23 -12.83 -16.40 18.02
CA GLN A 23 -13.88 -15.38 18.03
C GLN A 23 -14.64 -15.43 19.37
N TYR A 24 -14.97 -14.25 19.88
CA TYR A 24 -15.82 -14.09 21.05
C TYR A 24 -17.31 -14.14 20.66
N LYS A 25 -18.21 -14.10 21.66
CA LYS A 25 -19.67 -14.16 21.43
C LYS A 25 -20.19 -13.03 20.55
N ASN A 26 -19.52 -11.88 20.56
CA ASN A 26 -19.78 -10.73 19.69
C ASN A 26 -19.34 -10.94 18.22
N GLY A 27 -18.74 -12.08 17.88
CA GLY A 27 -18.25 -12.40 16.52
C GLY A 27 -16.94 -11.74 16.13
N LEU A 28 -16.28 -11.03 17.05
CA LEU A 28 -14.99 -10.35 16.85
C LEU A 28 -13.84 -11.17 17.42
N ILE A 29 -12.60 -10.86 17.02
CA ILE A 29 -11.39 -11.42 17.67
C ILE A 29 -11.08 -10.81 19.04
N TYR A 30 -11.81 -9.76 19.44
CA TYR A 30 -11.65 -9.06 20.72
C TYR A 30 -12.85 -9.31 21.64
N SER A 31 -12.58 -9.39 22.95
CA SER A 31 -13.60 -9.55 23.98
C SER A 31 -14.52 -8.32 24.06
N GLU A 32 -15.77 -8.51 24.52
CA GLU A 32 -16.70 -7.39 24.73
C GLU A 32 -16.14 -6.35 25.71
N GLU A 33 -15.43 -6.80 26.76
CA GLU A 33 -14.78 -5.92 27.72
C GLU A 33 -13.66 -5.09 27.08
N ALA A 34 -12.81 -5.70 26.25
CA ALA A 34 -11.76 -4.99 25.53
C ALA A 34 -12.34 -3.97 24.55
N MET A 35 -13.38 -4.34 23.79
CA MET A 35 -14.05 -3.43 22.87
C MET A 35 -14.68 -2.23 23.59
N ALA A 36 -15.33 -2.45 24.74
CA ALA A 36 -15.90 -1.36 25.54
C ALA A 36 -14.82 -0.41 26.12
N LYS A 37 -13.62 -0.90 26.42
CA LYS A 37 -12.48 -0.05 26.81
C LYS A 37 -11.98 0.78 25.63
N LEU A 38 -11.81 0.16 24.47
CA LEU A 38 -11.37 0.84 23.25
C LEU A 38 -12.37 1.90 22.79
N GLU A 39 -13.67 1.62 22.87
CA GLU A 39 -14.74 2.55 22.52
C GLU A 39 -14.63 3.88 23.29
N LYS A 40 -14.36 3.81 24.60
CA LYS A 40 -14.14 5.01 25.44
C LYS A 40 -12.93 5.82 24.99
N VAL A 41 -11.86 5.14 24.54
CA VAL A 41 -10.67 5.83 24.01
C VAL A 41 -11.00 6.49 22.66
N VAL A 42 -11.71 5.77 21.78
CA VAL A 42 -12.15 6.29 20.48
C VAL A 42 -13.05 7.51 20.63
N ASP A 43 -14.00 7.50 21.58
CA ASP A 43 -14.85 8.67 21.84
C ASP A 43 -14.03 9.89 22.26
N SER A 44 -13.01 9.69 23.11
CA SER A 44 -12.08 10.74 23.51
C SER A 44 -11.27 11.28 22.32
N LEU A 45 -10.84 10.39 21.42
CA LEU A 45 -10.10 10.77 20.21
C LEU A 45 -10.97 11.48 19.18
N ASN A 46 -12.24 11.08 19.02
CA ASN A 46 -13.19 11.79 18.18
C ASN A 46 -13.45 13.21 18.69
N LEU A 47 -13.49 13.41 20.01
CA LEU A 47 -13.55 14.74 20.59
C LEU A 47 -12.27 15.53 20.32
N LYS A 48 -11.10 14.92 20.49
CA LYS A 48 -9.80 15.53 20.16
C LYS A 48 -9.70 15.91 18.68
N TYR A 49 -10.22 15.08 17.77
CA TYR A 49 -10.24 15.36 16.33
C TYR A 49 -11.01 16.64 15.99
N LYS A 50 -12.09 16.97 16.72
CA LYS A 50 -12.81 18.25 16.55
C LYS A 50 -11.93 19.47 16.85
N THR A 51 -10.83 19.27 17.58
CA THR A 51 -9.83 20.29 17.92
C THR A 51 -8.50 20.10 17.19
N CYS A 52 -8.37 19.09 16.32
CA CYS A 52 -7.18 18.92 15.48
C CYS A 52 -7.02 20.12 14.54
N ASP A 53 -5.77 20.43 14.16
CA ASP A 53 -5.51 21.47 13.17
C ASP A 53 -5.96 21.01 11.78
N LEU A 54 -7.20 21.38 11.43
CA LEU A 54 -7.81 21.09 10.13
C LEU A 54 -7.29 22.00 9.00
N SER A 55 -6.37 22.92 9.29
CA SER A 55 -5.79 23.85 8.31
C SER A 55 -4.54 23.29 7.62
N LYS A 56 -3.99 22.18 8.12
CA LYS A 56 -2.80 21.56 7.55
C LYS A 56 -3.01 21.20 6.07
N VAL A 57 -2.12 21.72 5.22
CA VAL A 57 -2.10 21.45 3.79
C VAL A 57 -1.11 20.32 3.49
N PHE A 58 -1.61 19.32 2.78
CA PHE A 58 -0.78 18.23 2.26
C PHE A 58 -0.51 18.45 0.78
N TYR A 59 0.63 17.97 0.33
CA TYR A 59 1.07 18.10 -1.05
C TYR A 59 1.19 16.71 -1.69
N SER A 60 0.81 16.59 -2.95
CA SER A 60 1.01 15.37 -3.72
C SER A 60 2.51 15.04 -3.83
N GLN A 61 2.86 13.77 -4.04
CA GLN A 61 4.25 13.46 -4.41
C GLN A 61 4.66 14.21 -5.68
N MET A 62 5.96 14.47 -5.82
CA MET A 62 6.53 15.11 -7.01
C MET A 62 6.31 14.23 -8.24
N GLN A 63 5.67 14.79 -9.27
CA GLN A 63 5.31 14.05 -10.48
C GLN A 63 5.56 14.84 -11.76
N THR A 64 5.82 14.14 -12.87
CA THR A 64 5.90 14.71 -14.22
C THR A 64 5.42 13.69 -15.25
N VAL A 65 5.21 14.14 -16.48
CA VAL A 65 5.10 13.27 -17.67
C VAL A 65 6.45 13.23 -18.37
N GLY A 66 6.89 12.07 -18.85
CA GLY A 66 8.16 11.94 -19.54
C GLY A 66 8.33 10.65 -20.33
N TYR A 67 9.58 10.35 -20.65
CA TYR A 67 9.97 9.22 -21.49
C TYR A 67 10.79 8.22 -20.67
N SER A 68 10.65 6.92 -20.95
CA SER A 68 11.66 5.93 -20.58
C SER A 68 12.41 5.47 -21.81
N VAL A 69 13.72 5.25 -21.63
CA VAL A 69 14.63 4.79 -22.67
C VAL A 69 15.42 3.61 -22.13
N LYS A 70 15.58 2.58 -22.96
CA LYS A 70 16.43 1.42 -22.66
C LYS A 70 17.19 0.97 -23.89
N MET A 71 18.50 0.78 -23.75
CA MET A 71 19.38 0.24 -24.79
C MET A 71 20.30 -0.83 -24.22
N LYS A 72 20.38 -1.97 -24.93
CA LYS A 72 21.29 -3.09 -24.63
C LYS A 72 22.23 -3.44 -25.79
N THR A 73 22.03 -2.81 -26.93
CA THR A 73 22.74 -3.02 -28.19
C THR A 73 22.99 -1.67 -28.85
N GLY A 74 23.81 -1.65 -29.89
CA GLY A 74 24.21 -0.39 -30.54
C GLY A 74 25.35 0.30 -29.81
N ASN A 75 25.48 1.62 -30.02
CA ASN A 75 26.58 2.40 -29.43
C ASN A 75 26.19 2.99 -28.07
N VAL A 76 26.05 2.12 -27.06
CA VAL A 76 25.59 2.46 -25.70
C VAL A 76 26.51 3.49 -25.04
N SER A 77 27.83 3.38 -25.22
CA SER A 77 28.80 4.35 -24.69
C SER A 77 28.60 5.77 -25.23
N GLU A 78 28.27 5.89 -26.52
CA GLU A 78 27.94 7.19 -27.11
C GLU A 78 26.59 7.71 -26.62
N ALA A 79 25.58 6.82 -26.48
CA ALA A 79 24.28 7.20 -25.92
C ALA A 79 24.42 7.77 -24.50
N LYS A 80 25.32 7.21 -23.68
CA LYS A 80 25.66 7.75 -22.36
C LYS A 80 26.17 9.19 -22.45
N LYS A 81 27.11 9.48 -23.35
CA LYS A 81 27.66 10.84 -23.52
C LYS A 81 26.59 11.84 -23.95
N ASP A 82 25.63 11.40 -24.77
CA ASP A 82 24.52 12.24 -25.18
C ASP A 82 23.54 12.52 -24.03
N MET A 83 23.28 11.54 -23.17
CA MET A 83 22.51 11.74 -21.94
C MET A 83 23.25 12.69 -20.97
N ASP A 84 24.57 12.54 -20.81
CA ASP A 84 25.42 13.43 -19.99
C ASP A 84 25.35 14.89 -20.48
N ARG A 85 25.27 15.10 -21.80
CA ARG A 85 25.14 16.41 -22.42
C ARG A 85 23.71 16.96 -22.43
N ASN A 86 22.75 16.23 -21.87
CA ASN A 86 21.33 16.54 -21.93
C ASN A 86 20.80 16.73 -23.36
N THR A 87 21.19 15.84 -24.27
CA THR A 87 20.68 15.82 -25.64
C THR A 87 19.15 15.75 -25.62
N PRO A 88 18.44 16.59 -26.42
CA PRO A 88 16.99 16.54 -26.55
C PRO A 88 16.50 15.14 -26.95
N ILE A 89 15.34 14.73 -26.44
CA ILE A 89 14.81 13.38 -26.66
C ILE A 89 14.57 13.08 -28.14
N GLU A 90 14.14 14.07 -28.93
CA GLU A 90 13.89 13.91 -30.36
C GLU A 90 15.18 13.63 -31.15
N ASP A 91 16.27 14.27 -30.77
CA ASP A 91 17.59 14.04 -31.37
C ASP A 91 18.16 12.68 -30.92
N PHE A 92 17.94 12.31 -29.66
CA PHE A 92 18.30 11.00 -29.14
C PHE A 92 17.57 9.88 -29.90
N ILE A 93 16.25 9.98 -30.07
CA ILE A 93 15.42 9.02 -30.83
C ILE A 93 15.95 8.87 -32.27
N ARG A 94 16.28 9.98 -32.93
CA ARG A 94 16.79 9.96 -34.31
C ARG A 94 18.16 9.29 -34.41
N LYS A 95 19.03 9.51 -33.43
CA LYS A 95 20.39 8.96 -33.41
C LYS A 95 20.43 7.48 -33.03
N TYR A 96 19.49 7.01 -32.20
CA TYR A 96 19.44 5.65 -31.65
C TYR A 96 18.10 4.95 -31.97
N PRO A 97 17.84 4.61 -33.24
CA PRO A 97 16.58 3.97 -33.65
C PRO A 97 16.35 2.58 -33.04
N GLU A 98 17.39 1.93 -32.52
CA GLU A 98 17.34 0.65 -31.82
C GLU A 98 16.92 0.75 -30.35
N ALA A 99 16.82 1.96 -29.79
CA ALA A 99 16.41 2.17 -28.41
C ALA A 99 14.94 1.79 -28.19
N ILE A 100 14.66 1.11 -27.09
CA ILE A 100 13.29 0.87 -26.63
C ILE A 100 12.84 2.11 -25.89
N ILE A 101 11.79 2.75 -26.39
CA ILE A 101 11.29 4.03 -25.88
C ILE A 101 9.82 3.91 -25.55
N LYS A 102 9.45 4.28 -24.32
CA LYS A 102 8.05 4.50 -23.95
C LYS A 102 7.84 6.00 -23.73
N THR A 103 6.74 6.53 -24.24
CA THR A 103 6.39 7.95 -24.14
C THR A 103 5.27 8.16 -23.13
N ASP A 104 5.02 9.42 -22.76
CA ASP A 104 3.80 9.81 -22.05
C ASP A 104 3.62 9.13 -20.68
N LEU A 105 4.73 8.81 -20.01
CA LEU A 105 4.73 8.10 -18.74
C LEU A 105 4.47 9.02 -17.57
N LEU A 106 3.60 8.61 -16.64
CA LEU A 106 3.55 9.22 -15.30
C LEU A 106 4.79 8.78 -14.52
N ILE A 107 5.65 9.74 -14.18
CA ILE A 107 6.89 9.51 -13.44
C ILE A 107 6.81 10.21 -12.09
N ILE A 108 7.09 9.48 -11.03
CA ILE A 108 7.13 9.98 -9.66
C ILE A 108 8.57 10.07 -9.19
N LYS A 109 8.89 11.16 -8.50
CA LYS A 109 10.11 11.33 -7.74
C LYS A 109 9.73 11.37 -6.26
N SER A 110 10.31 10.50 -5.45
CA SER A 110 10.05 10.49 -4.00
C SER A 110 11.33 10.29 -3.20
N LYS A 111 11.31 10.74 -1.95
CA LYS A 111 12.31 10.42 -0.95
C LYS A 111 11.91 9.11 -0.28
N GLU A 112 12.74 8.09 -0.41
CA GLU A 112 12.51 6.76 0.13
C GLU A 112 13.66 6.35 1.06
N LYS A 113 13.50 5.22 1.75
CA LYS A 113 14.60 4.55 2.45
C LYS A 113 14.97 3.26 1.74
N ASP A 114 16.27 3.01 1.59
CA ASP A 114 16.78 1.74 1.06
C ASP A 114 16.78 0.63 2.13
N HIS A 115 17.32 -0.54 1.77
CA HIS A 115 17.42 -1.69 2.68
C HIS A 115 18.34 -1.42 3.89
N ASP A 116 19.28 -0.48 3.78
CA ASP A 116 20.16 -0.05 4.86
C ASP A 116 19.54 1.12 5.68
N ARG A 117 18.25 1.44 5.44
CA ARG A 117 17.53 2.59 6.03
C ARG A 117 18.12 3.96 5.70
N LYS A 118 18.95 4.05 4.65
CA LYS A 118 19.51 5.31 4.13
C LYS A 118 18.50 6.00 3.23
N ASP A 119 18.45 7.32 3.33
CA ASP A 119 17.61 8.14 2.48
C ASP A 119 18.13 8.08 1.02
N ILE A 120 17.21 7.80 0.09
CA ILE A 120 17.47 7.78 -1.35
C ILE A 120 16.41 8.60 -2.09
N ILE A 121 16.73 9.01 -3.32
CA ILE A 121 15.76 9.52 -4.28
C ILE A 121 15.38 8.36 -5.18
N GLU A 122 14.10 8.00 -5.19
CA GLU A 122 13.56 7.06 -6.17
C GLU A 122 12.82 7.85 -7.26
N ILE A 123 13.18 7.61 -8.52
CA ILE A 123 12.44 8.07 -9.69
C ILE A 123 11.87 6.84 -10.35
N ARG A 124 10.54 6.73 -10.44
CA ARG A 124 9.87 5.54 -10.97
C ARG A 124 8.74 5.86 -11.92
N GLU A 125 8.57 4.99 -12.91
CA GLU A 125 7.38 4.91 -13.75
C GLU A 125 6.22 4.32 -12.95
N ILE A 126 5.01 4.85 -13.13
CA ILE A 126 3.78 4.24 -12.62
C ILE A 126 3.07 3.54 -13.78
N PRO A 127 3.26 2.22 -13.95
CA PRO A 127 2.58 1.50 -15.02
C PRO A 127 1.08 1.39 -14.70
N VAL A 128 0.21 1.53 -15.69
CA VAL A 128 -1.24 1.31 -15.56
C VAL A 128 -1.74 0.05 -16.28
N ASN A 129 -0.83 -0.70 -16.88
CA ASN A 129 -1.11 -1.73 -17.88
C ASN A 129 -0.33 -3.05 -17.66
N ASP A 130 0.16 -3.26 -16.44
CA ASP A 130 0.96 -4.42 -16.00
C ASP A 130 2.31 -4.60 -16.74
N ASP A 131 2.81 -3.56 -17.42
CA ASP A 131 4.14 -3.58 -18.01
C ASP A 131 5.24 -3.43 -16.94
N ASP A 132 6.44 -3.95 -17.24
CA ASP A 132 7.62 -3.75 -16.38
C ASP A 132 7.86 -2.25 -16.15
N ALA A 133 7.76 -1.85 -14.87
CA ALA A 133 8.06 -0.50 -14.42
C ALA A 133 9.57 -0.29 -14.29
N MET A 134 10.06 0.81 -14.86
CA MET A 134 11.43 1.23 -14.62
C MET A 134 11.52 2.06 -13.33
N SER A 135 12.63 1.91 -12.61
CA SER A 135 13.00 2.81 -11.52
C SER A 135 14.51 3.12 -11.56
N ILE A 136 14.85 4.30 -11.04
CA ILE A 136 16.22 4.78 -10.84
C ILE A 136 16.31 5.22 -9.40
N ARG A 137 17.39 4.81 -8.73
CA ARG A 137 17.68 5.17 -7.35
C ARG A 137 18.98 5.95 -7.30
N LEU A 138 18.96 7.09 -6.63
CA LEU A 138 20.10 7.98 -6.44
C LEU A 138 20.27 8.23 -4.94
N ASP A 139 21.50 8.49 -4.51
CA ASP A 139 21.75 8.93 -3.14
C ASP A 139 21.03 10.25 -2.87
N TYR A 140 20.40 10.36 -1.69
CA TYR A 140 19.66 11.56 -1.36
C TYR A 140 20.59 12.71 -0.99
N THR A 141 20.42 13.82 -1.69
CA THR A 141 20.78 15.15 -1.19
C THR A 141 19.64 16.11 -1.43
N LYS A 142 19.47 17.09 -0.53
CA LYS A 142 18.42 18.11 -0.66
C LYS A 142 18.56 18.90 -1.97
N GLU A 143 19.79 19.17 -2.39
CA GLU A 143 20.07 19.85 -3.66
C GLU A 143 19.62 19.01 -4.86
N LEU A 144 20.02 17.73 -4.93
CA LEU A 144 19.61 16.84 -6.03
C LEU A 144 18.09 16.67 -6.08
N TYR A 145 17.44 16.54 -4.92
CA TYR A 145 16.00 16.35 -4.85
C TYR A 145 15.21 17.56 -5.35
N SER A 146 15.65 18.76 -5.01
CA SER A 146 14.95 20.02 -5.37
C SER A 146 15.38 20.62 -6.71
N LYS A 147 16.46 20.11 -7.32
CA LYS A 147 17.00 20.63 -8.58
C LYS A 147 15.98 20.56 -9.72
N PRO A 148 15.83 21.63 -10.53
CA PRO A 148 15.03 21.59 -11.76
C PRO A 148 15.51 20.50 -12.72
N SER A 149 14.56 19.72 -13.24
CA SER A 149 14.78 18.53 -14.08
C SER A 149 14.38 18.72 -15.54
N LYS A 150 13.77 19.86 -15.90
CA LYS A 150 13.33 20.14 -17.27
C LYS A 150 14.47 19.99 -18.28
N ASN A 151 14.20 19.24 -19.35
CA ASN A 151 15.12 18.86 -20.41
C ASN A 151 16.38 18.17 -19.90
N LYS A 152 16.25 17.31 -18.88
CA LYS A 152 17.36 16.54 -18.32
C LYS A 152 17.07 15.06 -18.29
N TRP A 153 18.16 14.31 -18.20
CA TRP A 153 18.14 12.87 -18.01
C TRP A 153 18.37 12.49 -16.55
N ALA A 154 17.72 11.44 -16.11
CA ALA A 154 18.19 10.61 -15.01
C ALA A 154 18.37 9.20 -15.58
N TYR A 155 19.54 8.59 -15.41
CA TYR A 155 19.82 7.30 -16.04
C TYR A 155 20.78 6.47 -15.19
N ASN A 156 20.72 5.16 -15.42
CA ASN A 156 21.71 4.19 -14.95
C ASN A 156 22.43 3.61 -16.16
N TYR A 157 23.74 3.51 -16.05
CA TYR A 157 24.60 2.91 -17.06
C TYR A 157 25.37 1.75 -16.44
N ARG A 158 25.43 0.63 -17.15
CA ARG A 158 26.13 -0.59 -16.73
C ARG A 158 27.18 -0.92 -17.78
N ASP A 159 28.44 -0.85 -17.36
CA ASP A 159 29.56 -1.30 -18.18
C ASP A 159 29.43 -2.76 -18.58
N LYS A 160 29.98 -3.09 -19.74
CA LYS A 160 30.10 -4.47 -20.21
C LYS A 160 30.91 -5.31 -19.21
N LYS A 161 30.39 -6.46 -18.82
CA LYS A 161 31.07 -7.47 -18.00
C LYS A 161 31.24 -8.76 -18.79
N SER A 162 32.00 -9.72 -18.24
CA SER A 162 32.19 -11.04 -18.88
C SER A 162 30.88 -11.81 -19.09
N TYR A 163 29.87 -11.57 -18.27
CA TYR A 163 28.56 -12.27 -18.29
C TYR A 163 27.38 -11.36 -18.67
N SER A 164 27.60 -10.08 -18.97
CA SER A 164 26.53 -9.15 -19.36
C SER A 164 27.01 -8.11 -20.36
N GLY A 165 26.17 -7.81 -21.35
CA GLY A 165 26.39 -6.70 -22.28
C GLY A 165 26.39 -5.34 -21.58
N GLU A 166 26.85 -4.33 -22.29
CA GLU A 166 26.70 -2.93 -21.91
C GLU A 166 25.21 -2.54 -21.98
N GLU A 167 24.71 -1.81 -20.99
CA GLU A 167 23.29 -1.42 -20.92
C GLU A 167 23.15 0.01 -20.37
N ILE A 168 22.27 0.81 -20.96
CA ILE A 168 21.82 2.08 -20.40
C ILE A 168 20.31 2.12 -20.35
N TYR A 169 19.76 2.64 -19.27
CA TYR A 169 18.33 2.91 -19.15
C TYR A 169 18.09 4.15 -18.31
N GLY A 170 17.08 4.92 -18.67
CA GLY A 170 16.91 6.24 -18.09
C GLY A 170 15.58 6.90 -18.44
N PHE A 171 15.26 7.93 -17.68
CA PHE A 171 14.15 8.82 -17.95
C PHE A 171 14.64 10.13 -18.56
N PHE A 172 13.86 10.67 -19.50
CA PHE A 172 13.96 12.06 -19.94
C PHE A 172 12.75 12.84 -19.45
N PHE A 173 12.97 14.05 -18.92
CA PHE A 173 11.92 14.90 -18.38
C PHE A 173 11.74 16.17 -19.22
N PRO A 174 10.70 16.25 -20.07
CA PRO A 174 10.39 17.46 -20.83
C PRO A 174 10.03 18.66 -19.96
N GLU A 175 9.52 18.39 -18.76
CA GLU A 175 9.12 19.40 -17.78
C GLU A 175 9.74 19.12 -16.41
N ASN A 176 9.67 20.11 -15.52
CA ASN A 176 10.04 19.93 -14.12
C ASN A 176 9.00 19.06 -13.40
N PHE A 177 9.44 18.27 -12.42
CA PHE A 177 8.54 17.67 -11.44
C PHE A 177 7.75 18.76 -10.71
N LYS A 178 6.46 18.49 -10.49
CA LYS A 178 5.55 19.36 -9.76
C LYS A 178 4.89 18.60 -8.63
N SER A 179 4.59 19.32 -7.57
CA SER A 179 3.76 18.87 -6.45
C SER A 179 2.68 19.93 -6.25
N ILE A 180 1.44 19.49 -6.04
CA ILE A 180 0.29 20.38 -5.87
C ILE A 180 -0.34 20.18 -4.49
N PRO A 181 -0.93 21.23 -3.89
CA PRO A 181 -1.68 21.07 -2.66
C PRO A 181 -2.91 20.20 -2.90
N LEU A 182 -3.18 19.27 -2.00
CA LEU A 182 -4.39 18.45 -2.01
C LEU A 182 -5.58 19.28 -1.52
N GLY A 183 -6.75 19.06 -2.13
CA GLY A 183 -7.97 19.76 -1.75
C GLY A 183 -8.40 19.45 -0.30
N PRO A 184 -9.14 20.37 0.37
CA PRO A 184 -9.48 20.24 1.79
C PRO A 184 -10.18 18.93 2.17
N LYS A 185 -10.97 18.34 1.26
CA LYS A 185 -11.62 17.04 1.46
C LYS A 185 -10.58 15.95 1.73
N TYR A 186 -9.55 15.85 0.89
CA TYR A 186 -8.51 14.82 0.99
C TYR A 186 -7.58 15.08 2.17
N SER A 187 -7.24 16.35 2.41
CA SER A 187 -6.47 16.73 3.61
C SER A 187 -7.18 16.30 4.89
N ARG A 188 -8.50 16.45 4.99
CA ARG A 188 -9.26 15.99 6.17
C ARG A 188 -9.17 14.47 6.39
N GLN A 189 -9.17 13.68 5.33
CA GLN A 189 -9.02 12.21 5.44
C GLN A 189 -7.63 11.86 6.00
N ILE A 190 -6.59 12.52 5.49
CA ILE A 190 -5.22 12.35 5.99
C ILE A 190 -5.13 12.79 7.46
N ILE A 191 -5.67 13.96 7.82
CA ILE A 191 -5.67 14.48 9.20
C ILE A 191 -6.43 13.54 10.13
N TYR A 192 -7.57 13.00 9.69
CA TYR A 192 -8.31 12.03 10.49
C TYR A 192 -7.46 10.81 10.81
N SER A 193 -6.74 10.26 9.82
CA SER A 193 -5.81 9.14 10.06
C SER A 193 -4.64 9.53 10.97
N GLU A 194 -4.05 10.71 10.80
CA GLU A 194 -2.93 11.20 11.63
C GLU A 194 -3.36 11.56 13.07
N CYS A 195 -4.64 11.91 13.31
CA CYS A 195 -5.15 12.18 14.65
C CYS A 195 -5.53 10.90 15.42
N LEU A 196 -5.91 9.83 14.71
CA LEU A 196 -6.21 8.54 15.33
C LEU A 196 -4.97 7.67 15.54
N ILE A 197 -4.02 7.73 14.61
CA ILE A 197 -2.77 6.99 14.69
C ILE A 197 -1.75 7.88 15.35
N ASP A 198 -1.26 7.49 16.53
CA ASP A 198 -0.17 8.23 17.15
C ASP A 198 1.09 8.08 16.30
N THR A 199 1.52 9.20 15.73
CA THR A 199 2.64 9.33 14.79
C THR A 199 3.96 9.64 15.49
N SER A 200 3.93 9.88 16.79
CA SER A 200 5.13 10.12 17.60
C SER A 200 5.91 8.83 17.89
N ILE A 201 5.26 7.67 17.87
CA ILE A 201 5.93 6.39 18.11
C ILE A 201 5.95 5.48 16.90
N SER A 202 6.98 4.63 16.88
CA SER A 202 7.06 3.45 16.02
C SER A 202 6.45 2.23 16.70
N LYS A 203 5.99 1.29 15.87
CA LYS A 203 5.46 0.00 16.31
C LYS A 203 6.51 -0.81 17.08
N PHE A 204 7.64 -1.08 16.43
CA PHE A 204 8.81 -1.68 17.07
C PHE A 204 9.72 -0.59 17.65
N LYS A 205 10.48 -0.94 18.69
CA LYS A 205 11.51 -0.05 19.25
C LYS A 205 12.61 0.23 18.23
N GLU A 206 13.30 1.35 18.36
CA GLU A 206 14.37 1.74 17.41
C GLU A 206 15.51 0.71 17.37
N ASP A 207 15.81 0.09 18.51
CA ASP A 207 16.81 -0.96 18.71
C ASP A 207 16.25 -2.38 18.61
N ALA A 208 15.01 -2.54 18.11
CA ALA A 208 14.39 -3.84 17.97
C ALA A 208 15.21 -4.75 17.04
N LYS A 209 15.39 -6.01 17.44
CA LYS A 209 16.11 -7.01 16.66
C LYS A 209 15.20 -7.56 15.56
N SER A 210 15.72 -7.71 14.35
CA SER A 210 15.00 -8.43 13.29
C SER A 210 15.36 -9.91 13.32
N GLU A 211 14.37 -10.78 13.53
CA GLU A 211 14.57 -12.23 13.64
C GLU A 211 13.80 -12.98 12.56
N ARG A 212 14.48 -13.94 11.92
CA ARG A 212 13.88 -14.90 11.00
C ARG A 212 13.71 -16.19 11.78
N PHE A 213 12.47 -16.64 11.94
CA PHE A 213 12.09 -17.80 12.76
C PHE A 213 12.24 -17.53 14.26
N GLY A 214 11.12 -17.30 14.94
CA GLY A 214 11.14 -17.07 16.38
C GLY A 214 9.90 -16.35 16.84
N LEU A 215 8.86 -17.10 17.19
CA LEU A 215 7.96 -16.67 18.22
C LEU A 215 7.92 -17.80 19.23
N ALA A 216 8.65 -17.64 20.33
CA ALA A 216 8.13 -18.18 21.56
C ALA A 216 6.92 -17.31 21.87
N LEU A 217 5.75 -17.67 21.30
CA LEU A 217 4.50 -17.18 21.84
C LEU A 217 4.58 -17.39 23.36
N PRO A 218 4.22 -16.38 24.17
CA PRO A 218 4.37 -16.47 25.61
C PRO A 218 3.78 -17.81 26.09
N GLU A 219 4.61 -18.60 26.78
CA GLU A 219 4.21 -19.91 27.26
C GLU A 219 3.05 -19.75 28.24
N GLY A 220 1.98 -20.53 28.06
CA GLY A 220 0.78 -20.47 28.89
C GLY A 220 -0.32 -19.54 28.38
N ASP A 221 -1.35 -19.35 29.20
CA ASP A 221 -2.53 -18.56 28.83
C ASP A 221 -2.31 -17.08 29.20
N TRP A 222 -1.72 -16.31 28.29
CA TRP A 222 -1.45 -14.87 28.44
C TRP A 222 -2.68 -14.06 28.88
N ARG A 223 -3.90 -14.57 28.67
CA ARG A 223 -5.14 -13.93 29.10
C ARG A 223 -5.26 -13.82 30.62
N LYS A 224 -4.61 -14.72 31.36
CA LYS A 224 -4.60 -14.77 32.84
C LYS A 224 -3.60 -13.80 33.47
N LEU A 225 -2.73 -13.21 32.66
CA LEU A 225 -1.76 -12.22 33.13
C LEU A 225 -2.49 -10.99 33.68
N SER A 226 -1.92 -10.39 34.73
CA SER A 226 -2.33 -9.08 35.22
C SER A 226 -2.13 -8.00 34.15
N LYS A 227 -2.74 -6.83 34.34
CA LYS A 227 -2.59 -5.71 33.40
C LYS A 227 -1.11 -5.33 33.19
N GLN A 228 -0.32 -5.25 34.26
CA GLN A 228 1.09 -4.89 34.21
C GLN A 228 1.93 -5.94 33.45
N GLU A 229 1.62 -7.23 33.64
CA GLU A 229 2.29 -8.31 32.91
C GLU A 229 1.92 -8.31 31.42
N LYS A 230 0.67 -7.99 31.07
CA LYS A 230 0.26 -7.80 29.66
C LYS A 230 0.98 -6.62 29.01
N GLU A 231 1.13 -5.49 29.72
CA GLU A 231 1.88 -4.32 29.25
C GLU A 231 3.37 -4.64 29.05
N LYS A 232 3.97 -5.37 30.00
CA LYS A 232 5.37 -5.83 29.89
C LYS A 232 5.56 -6.76 28.70
N LEU A 233 4.65 -7.73 28.51
CA LEU A 233 4.69 -8.65 27.38
C LEU A 233 4.53 -7.91 26.04
N LEU A 234 3.65 -6.90 25.97
CA LEU A 234 3.53 -6.04 24.79
C LEU A 234 4.85 -5.31 24.50
N ASP A 235 5.51 -4.77 25.53
CA ASP A 235 6.80 -4.10 25.39
C ASP A 235 7.93 -5.05 24.93
N GLU A 236 7.92 -6.30 25.40
CA GLU A 236 8.83 -7.36 24.95
C GLU A 236 8.59 -7.70 23.47
N LEU A 237 7.34 -7.89 23.05
CA LEU A 237 6.99 -8.14 21.65
C LEU A 237 7.41 -7.00 20.71
N ARG A 238 7.47 -5.76 21.20
CA ARG A 238 7.94 -4.59 20.44
C ARG A 238 9.46 -4.53 20.28
N SER A 239 10.20 -5.35 21.03
CA SER A 239 11.67 -5.37 21.01
C SER A 239 12.24 -6.31 19.95
N VAL A 240 11.39 -7.07 19.25
CA VAL A 240 11.76 -7.99 18.18
C VAL A 240 10.80 -7.82 17.01
N GLU A 241 11.31 -7.65 15.79
CA GLU A 241 10.52 -7.69 14.56
C GLU A 241 10.67 -9.05 13.89
N ILE A 242 9.56 -9.76 13.71
CA ILE A 242 9.58 -11.09 13.10
C ILE A 242 9.41 -10.96 11.60
N ILE A 243 10.41 -11.47 10.87
CA ILE A 243 10.40 -11.51 9.41
C ILE A 243 9.98 -12.91 8.95
N GLY A 244 8.90 -12.96 8.16
CA GLY A 244 8.38 -14.21 7.63
C GLY A 244 9.32 -14.85 6.62
N GLY A 245 9.64 -16.14 6.77
CA GLY A 245 10.52 -16.86 5.86
C GLY A 245 9.92 -17.10 4.47
N CYS A 246 8.59 -17.13 4.36
CA CYS A 246 7.87 -17.26 3.10
C CYS A 246 6.45 -16.71 3.19
N SER A 247 5.70 -16.81 2.09
CA SER A 247 4.34 -16.26 2.02
C SER A 247 3.35 -16.96 2.95
N GLN A 248 3.61 -18.22 3.31
CA GLN A 248 2.77 -19.04 4.19
C GLN A 248 3.12 -18.89 5.68
N ASP A 249 4.25 -18.25 6.01
CA ASP A 249 4.71 -18.11 7.38
C ASP A 249 3.79 -17.16 8.18
N ASN A 250 3.00 -17.66 9.12
CA ASN A 250 2.09 -16.79 9.85
C ASN A 250 2.74 -16.09 11.05
N SER A 251 4.03 -16.32 11.35
CA SER A 251 4.68 -15.79 12.56
C SER A 251 4.59 -14.26 12.69
N PRO A 252 4.88 -13.44 11.65
CA PRO A 252 4.73 -11.98 11.75
C PRO A 252 3.27 -11.56 12.00
N ARG A 253 2.32 -12.28 11.39
CA ARG A 253 0.89 -11.99 11.53
C ARG A 253 0.38 -12.36 12.92
N ILE A 254 0.85 -13.48 13.45
CA ILE A 254 0.57 -13.93 14.80
C ILE A 254 1.10 -12.88 15.79
N GLN A 255 2.35 -12.42 15.64
CA GLN A 255 2.92 -11.36 16.48
C GLN A 255 1.99 -10.14 16.57
N GLU A 256 1.55 -9.64 15.43
CA GLU A 256 0.72 -8.44 15.35
C GLU A 256 -0.66 -8.65 15.97
N ILE A 257 -1.21 -9.86 15.87
CA ILE A 257 -2.46 -10.21 16.55
C ILE A 257 -2.29 -10.25 18.06
N TYR A 258 -1.19 -10.80 18.57
CA TYR A 258 -0.90 -10.74 20.00
C TYR A 258 -0.68 -9.31 20.48
N MET A 259 0.05 -8.49 19.72
CA MET A 259 0.23 -7.07 20.04
C MET A 259 -1.12 -6.34 20.07
N ALA A 260 -1.99 -6.56 19.08
CA ALA A 260 -3.31 -5.94 19.04
C ALA A 260 -4.21 -6.42 20.20
N LEU A 261 -4.21 -7.72 20.52
CA LEU A 261 -4.97 -8.31 21.62
C LEU A 261 -4.52 -7.78 22.98
N LEU A 262 -3.21 -7.76 23.25
CA LEU A 262 -2.65 -7.21 24.49
C LEU A 262 -2.95 -5.71 24.60
N SER A 263 -2.84 -4.98 23.50
CA SER A 263 -3.14 -3.55 23.45
C SER A 263 -4.62 -3.27 23.71
N ALA A 264 -5.52 -4.06 23.16
CA ALA A 264 -6.96 -3.96 23.41
C ALA A 264 -7.30 -4.20 24.89
N GLU A 265 -6.73 -5.25 25.49
CA GLU A 265 -6.96 -5.64 26.88
C GLU A 265 -6.42 -4.63 27.90
N THR A 266 -5.33 -3.93 27.54
CA THR A 266 -4.66 -2.91 28.36
C THR A 266 -5.12 -1.48 28.04
N ALA A 267 -5.98 -1.31 27.03
CA ALA A 267 -6.42 -0.03 26.47
C ALA A 267 -5.27 0.85 25.91
N ASN A 268 -4.20 0.23 25.42
CA ASN A 268 -3.12 0.90 24.70
C ASN A 268 -3.55 1.16 23.23
N TRP A 269 -4.31 2.25 23.03
CA TRP A 269 -4.90 2.58 21.72
C TRP A 269 -3.90 2.69 20.58
N GLU A 270 -2.78 3.34 20.84
CA GLU A 270 -1.78 3.67 19.84
C GLU A 270 -1.15 2.40 19.24
N MET A 271 -0.85 1.40 20.08
CA MET A 271 -0.37 0.10 19.62
C MET A 271 -1.49 -0.77 19.06
N PHE A 272 -2.68 -0.71 19.65
CA PHE A 272 -3.85 -1.41 19.12
C PHE A 272 -4.11 -1.03 17.66
N LEU A 273 -4.25 0.27 17.36
CA LEU A 273 -4.63 0.72 16.03
C LEU A 273 -3.55 0.40 14.99
N ARG A 274 -2.26 0.61 15.32
CA ARG A 274 -1.16 0.31 14.41
C ARG A 274 -1.08 -1.18 14.07
N SER A 275 -1.10 -2.06 15.08
CA SER A 275 -1.08 -3.50 14.87
C SER A 275 -2.34 -4.01 14.16
N HIS A 276 -3.52 -3.46 14.51
CA HIS A 276 -4.77 -3.81 13.84
C HIS A 276 -4.81 -3.37 12.38
N LEU A 277 -4.26 -2.19 12.05
CA LEU A 277 -4.12 -1.75 10.66
C LEU A 277 -3.15 -2.66 9.88
N ASP A 278 -2.05 -3.12 10.49
CA ASP A 278 -1.17 -4.12 9.85
C ASP A 278 -1.88 -5.45 9.58
N ILE A 279 -2.79 -5.86 10.47
CA ILE A 279 -3.66 -7.03 10.25
C ILE A 279 -4.63 -6.80 9.09
N VAL A 280 -5.32 -5.67 9.06
CA VAL A 280 -6.26 -5.24 7.99
C VAL A 280 -5.55 -5.18 6.63
N ASN A 281 -4.30 -4.72 6.63
CA ASN A 281 -3.50 -4.50 5.43
C ASN A 281 -2.58 -5.68 5.10
N ASP A 282 -2.61 -6.79 5.87
CA ASP A 282 -1.65 -7.90 5.80
C ASP A 282 -0.19 -7.39 5.64
N ARG A 283 0.16 -6.32 6.37
CA ARG A 283 1.39 -5.53 6.21
C ARG A 283 2.51 -6.09 7.08
N PHE A 284 3.06 -7.20 6.62
CA PHE A 284 4.15 -7.89 7.30
C PHE A 284 5.39 -8.03 6.42
N GLU A 285 6.58 -7.95 7.03
CA GLU A 285 7.83 -8.24 6.35
C GLU A 285 7.98 -9.73 6.08
N ARG A 286 8.31 -10.08 4.83
CA ARG A 286 8.44 -11.45 4.36
C ARG A 286 9.55 -11.53 3.32
N VAL A 287 10.35 -12.59 3.36
CA VAL A 287 11.41 -12.85 2.36
C VAL A 287 10.79 -13.12 0.98
N ALA A 288 9.65 -13.80 0.95
CA ALA A 288 8.85 -14.00 -0.25
C ALA A 288 7.37 -13.88 0.11
N ASP A 289 6.59 -13.14 -0.68
CA ASP A 289 5.15 -12.95 -0.45
C ASP A 289 4.36 -13.24 -1.73
N SER A 290 3.30 -14.05 -1.64
CA SER A 290 2.55 -14.55 -2.80
C SER A 290 1.04 -14.28 -2.62
N GLY A 291 0.30 -14.12 -3.72
CA GLY A 291 -1.13 -13.81 -3.69
C GLY A 291 -2.01 -14.83 -2.98
N TYR A 292 -1.70 -16.13 -3.14
CA TYR A 292 -2.57 -17.20 -2.65
C TYR A 292 -2.68 -17.28 -1.13
N ALA A 293 -1.55 -17.10 -0.41
CA ALA A 293 -1.55 -17.12 1.05
C ALA A 293 -2.36 -15.95 1.63
N ARG A 294 -2.26 -14.77 1.01
CA ARG A 294 -3.00 -13.55 1.38
C ARG A 294 -4.51 -13.71 1.27
N ALA A 295 -4.98 -14.45 0.26
CA ALA A 295 -6.41 -14.67 0.06
C ALA A 295 -7.10 -15.40 1.23
N ARG A 296 -6.36 -16.22 2.00
CA ARG A 296 -6.89 -17.03 3.10
C ARG A 296 -6.98 -16.31 4.45
N ARG A 297 -6.32 -15.17 4.62
CA ARG A 297 -6.22 -14.43 5.91
C ARG A 297 -7.40 -13.49 6.12
N GLY A 298 -7.97 -13.42 7.31
CA GLY A 298 -9.06 -12.46 7.61
C GLY A 298 -8.57 -11.00 7.63
N THR A 299 -9.40 -10.05 7.20
CA THR A 299 -9.02 -8.62 7.29
C THR A 299 -9.34 -8.03 8.66
N TYR A 300 -10.36 -8.57 9.35
CA TYR A 300 -10.83 -8.06 10.65
C TYR A 300 -11.17 -6.56 10.60
N ILE A 301 -11.70 -6.08 9.47
CA ILE A 301 -12.15 -4.68 9.35
C ILE A 301 -13.37 -4.38 10.24
N LYS A 302 -14.20 -5.39 10.51
CA LYS A 302 -15.42 -5.24 11.32
C LYS A 302 -15.12 -4.76 12.74
N GLU A 303 -13.98 -5.14 13.29
CA GLU A 303 -13.48 -4.70 14.58
C GLU A 303 -13.27 -3.18 14.62
N LEU A 304 -12.88 -2.55 13.51
CA LEU A 304 -12.81 -1.08 13.41
C LEU A 304 -14.20 -0.46 13.20
N GLU A 305 -15.09 -1.15 12.48
CA GLU A 305 -16.44 -0.69 12.18
C GLU A 305 -17.41 -0.75 13.36
N THR A 306 -17.09 -1.56 14.38
CA THR A 306 -17.82 -1.63 15.65
C THR A 306 -17.33 -0.59 16.64
N LEU A 307 -16.12 -0.06 16.45
CA LEU A 307 -15.69 1.16 17.11
C LEU A 307 -16.32 2.36 16.41
N ASN A 308 -16.54 3.43 17.17
CA ASN A 308 -17.12 4.69 16.66
C ASN A 308 -16.12 5.46 15.76
N ILE A 309 -15.51 4.81 14.78
CA ILE A 309 -14.48 5.34 13.89
C ILE A 309 -15.08 5.51 12.50
N ASN A 310 -14.73 6.61 11.84
CA ASN A 310 -14.97 6.79 10.42
C ASN A 310 -13.93 5.98 9.62
N VAL A 311 -14.20 4.69 9.45
CA VAL A 311 -13.33 3.74 8.74
C VAL A 311 -13.00 4.21 7.31
N PRO A 312 -13.94 4.76 6.52
CA PRO A 312 -13.62 5.38 5.24
C PRO A 312 -12.52 6.42 5.30
N ASP A 313 -12.66 7.44 6.14
CA ASP A 313 -11.67 8.51 6.23
C ASP A 313 -10.33 8.02 6.79
N LEU A 314 -10.35 7.06 7.73
CA LEU A 314 -9.13 6.42 8.23
C LEU A 314 -8.38 5.71 7.09
N LEU A 315 -9.05 4.82 6.35
CA LEU A 315 -8.38 4.04 5.30
C LEU A 315 -7.95 4.92 4.12
N PHE A 316 -8.77 5.89 3.70
CA PHE A 316 -8.36 6.84 2.65
C PHE A 316 -7.18 7.69 3.10
N GLY A 317 -7.18 8.19 4.34
CA GLY A 317 -6.08 8.95 4.90
C GLY A 317 -4.74 8.22 4.85
N THR A 318 -4.75 6.90 5.08
CA THR A 318 -3.56 6.04 4.95
C THR A 318 -3.18 5.70 3.50
N ALA A 319 -4.09 5.84 2.55
CA ALA A 319 -3.89 5.42 1.16
C ALA A 319 -3.29 6.53 0.29
N PHE A 320 -3.48 7.81 0.65
CA PHE A 320 -2.94 8.94 -0.10
C PHE A 320 -1.41 8.93 -0.15
N ARG A 321 -0.88 9.29 -1.32
CA ARG A 321 0.55 9.45 -1.58
C ARG A 321 0.89 10.93 -1.51
N ILE A 322 1.65 11.30 -0.48
CA ILE A 322 1.93 12.68 -0.11
C ILE A 322 3.42 12.92 0.05
N GLU A 323 3.83 14.17 -0.19
CA GLU A 323 5.21 14.65 -0.10
C GLU A 323 5.62 15.03 1.33
N ASN A 324 4.65 15.48 2.14
CA ASN A 324 4.88 16.00 3.48
C ASN A 324 4.09 15.23 4.57
N PRO A 325 4.23 13.89 4.67
CA PRO A 325 3.65 13.14 5.78
C PRO A 325 4.28 13.56 7.11
N VAL A 326 3.56 13.40 8.22
CA VAL A 326 4.21 13.37 9.54
C VAL A 326 5.13 12.16 9.67
N ASN A 327 6.06 12.23 10.61
CA ASN A 327 6.88 11.08 10.98
C ASN A 327 5.98 9.88 11.32
N ASN A 328 6.39 8.68 10.90
CA ASN A 328 5.64 7.43 11.13
C ASN A 328 4.19 7.43 10.63
N HIS A 329 3.83 8.28 9.65
CA HIS A 329 2.55 8.19 8.95
C HIS A 329 2.32 6.74 8.46
N TYR A 330 1.12 6.20 8.71
CA TYR A 330 0.80 4.84 8.30
C TYR A 330 0.41 4.83 6.83
N PHE A 331 1.32 4.39 5.95
CA PHE A 331 1.02 4.21 4.54
C PHE A 331 0.41 2.82 4.28
N GLY A 332 -0.87 2.81 3.94
CA GLY A 332 -1.57 1.61 3.53
C GLY A 332 -1.18 1.15 2.12
N ASN A 333 -1.20 -0.18 1.90
CA ASN A 333 -1.05 -0.75 0.58
C ASN A 333 -2.43 -0.91 -0.07
N VAL A 334 -2.73 -0.11 -1.10
CA VAL A 334 -4.04 -0.13 -1.78
C VAL A 334 -4.40 -1.49 -2.39
N SER A 335 -3.41 -2.30 -2.77
CA SER A 335 -3.67 -3.66 -3.26
C SER A 335 -4.20 -4.59 -2.17
N ARG A 336 -3.77 -4.38 -0.93
CA ARG A 336 -4.16 -5.20 0.22
C ARG A 336 -5.42 -4.66 0.89
N LEU A 337 -5.54 -3.33 0.99
CA LEU A 337 -6.74 -2.66 1.48
C LEU A 337 -8.00 -3.00 0.66
N GLY A 338 -7.85 -3.29 -0.63
CA GLY A 338 -8.99 -3.66 -1.48
C GLY A 338 -9.81 -4.83 -0.94
N LYS A 339 -9.15 -5.83 -0.35
CA LYS A 339 -9.84 -6.95 0.30
C LYS A 339 -10.63 -6.51 1.53
N ALA A 340 -10.00 -5.72 2.40
CA ALA A 340 -10.65 -5.20 3.60
C ALA A 340 -11.90 -4.38 3.26
N VAL A 341 -11.80 -3.49 2.26
CA VAL A 341 -12.93 -2.71 1.77
C VAL A 341 -14.03 -3.60 1.19
N ALA A 342 -13.70 -4.65 0.45
CA ALA A 342 -14.71 -5.59 -0.08
C ALA A 342 -15.45 -6.39 1.02
N GLU A 343 -14.86 -6.50 2.21
CA GLU A 343 -15.47 -7.12 3.40
C GLU A 343 -16.19 -6.11 4.32
N SER A 344 -16.07 -4.81 4.03
CA SER A 344 -16.63 -3.71 4.80
C SER A 344 -18.14 -3.59 4.64
N LYS A 345 -18.83 -3.12 5.69
CA LYS A 345 -20.24 -2.70 5.60
C LYS A 345 -20.43 -1.46 4.72
N ASP A 346 -19.38 -0.66 4.53
CA ASP A 346 -19.39 0.62 3.81
C ASP A 346 -18.83 0.52 2.38
N VAL A 347 -18.76 -0.69 1.80
CA VAL A 347 -18.15 -0.96 0.49
C VAL A 347 -18.65 -0.02 -0.62
N GLU A 348 -19.96 0.25 -0.71
CA GLU A 348 -20.52 1.15 -1.72
C GLU A 348 -20.03 2.60 -1.55
N LEU A 349 -19.87 3.05 -0.31
CA LEU A 349 -19.32 4.38 -0.02
C LEU A 349 -17.86 4.45 -0.48
N PHE A 350 -17.05 3.45 -0.15
CA PHE A 350 -15.66 3.37 -0.64
C PHE A 350 -15.58 3.43 -2.17
N LEU A 351 -16.34 2.57 -2.86
CA LEU A 351 -16.33 2.51 -4.32
C LEU A 351 -16.76 3.84 -4.94
N SER A 352 -17.80 4.48 -4.40
CA SER A 352 -18.26 5.77 -4.90
C SER A 352 -17.22 6.89 -4.72
N GLN A 353 -16.53 6.93 -3.57
CA GLN A 353 -15.48 7.91 -3.32
C GLN A 353 -14.26 7.68 -4.21
N LEU A 354 -13.86 6.42 -4.42
CA LEU A 354 -12.77 6.07 -5.33
C LEU A 354 -13.06 6.51 -6.78
N LEU A 355 -14.29 6.28 -7.29
CA LEU A 355 -14.69 6.77 -8.61
C LEU A 355 -14.65 8.30 -8.69
N SER A 356 -15.07 8.97 -7.61
CA SER A 356 -14.96 10.43 -7.50
C SER A 356 -13.51 10.89 -7.56
N MET A 357 -12.58 10.21 -6.86
CA MET A 357 -11.16 10.56 -6.87
C MET A 357 -10.54 10.37 -8.26
N ILE A 358 -10.81 9.25 -8.93
CA ILE A 358 -10.34 8.99 -10.31
C ILE A 358 -10.75 10.13 -11.25
N GLY A 359 -12.00 10.58 -11.13
CA GLY A 359 -12.57 11.63 -11.97
C GLY A 359 -12.27 13.07 -11.54
N ASP A 360 -11.60 13.29 -10.41
CA ASP A 360 -11.34 14.63 -9.87
C ASP A 360 -10.15 15.29 -10.58
N LYS A 361 -10.42 16.35 -11.34
CA LYS A 361 -9.39 17.11 -12.07
C LYS A 361 -8.50 17.96 -11.16
N ASN A 362 -8.90 18.17 -9.91
CA ASN A 362 -8.12 18.92 -8.92
C ASN A 362 -7.26 18.01 -8.04
N LEU A 363 -7.42 16.69 -8.15
CA LEU A 363 -6.50 15.72 -7.53
C LEU A 363 -5.31 15.49 -8.46
N ASP A 364 -4.15 15.23 -7.89
CA ASP A 364 -2.94 14.94 -8.66
C ASP A 364 -3.05 13.59 -9.38
N ASP A 365 -2.40 13.47 -10.52
CA ASP A 365 -2.51 12.29 -11.37
C ASP A 365 -2.05 11.00 -10.68
N TYR A 366 -1.07 11.07 -9.78
CA TYR A 366 -0.64 9.89 -9.03
C TYR A 366 -1.71 9.37 -8.08
N ASN A 367 -2.32 10.22 -7.26
CA ASN A 367 -3.40 9.77 -6.37
C ASN A 367 -4.65 9.34 -7.14
N ARG A 368 -4.90 9.89 -8.33
CA ARG A 368 -5.98 9.42 -9.22
C ARG A 368 -5.71 8.01 -9.74
N VAL A 369 -4.48 7.71 -10.15
CA VAL A 369 -4.04 6.35 -10.54
C VAL A 369 -4.03 5.40 -9.35
N ALA A 370 -3.57 5.85 -8.17
CA ALA A 370 -3.63 5.05 -6.95
C ALA A 370 -5.09 4.69 -6.59
N SER A 371 -6.03 5.61 -6.78
CA SER A 371 -7.47 5.38 -6.58
C SER A 371 -8.04 4.39 -7.61
N TYR A 372 -7.59 4.46 -8.87
CA TYR A 372 -7.92 3.47 -9.90
C TYR A 372 -7.50 2.05 -9.48
N PHE A 373 -6.25 1.89 -9.03
CA PHE A 373 -5.78 0.59 -8.53
C PHE A 373 -6.52 0.15 -7.28
N PHE A 374 -6.78 1.05 -6.35
CA PHE A 374 -7.53 0.71 -5.14
C PHE A 374 -8.93 0.20 -5.51
N TYR A 375 -9.63 0.88 -6.42
CA TYR A 375 -10.95 0.44 -6.91
C TYR A 375 -10.89 -0.95 -7.55
N LEU A 376 -9.91 -1.20 -8.42
CA LEU A 376 -9.74 -2.51 -9.04
C LEU A 376 -9.56 -3.62 -7.99
N ASN A 377 -8.72 -3.38 -6.98
CA ASN A 377 -8.50 -4.36 -5.92
C ASN A 377 -9.75 -4.57 -5.04
N CYS A 378 -10.51 -3.51 -4.73
CA CYS A 378 -11.81 -3.64 -4.08
C CYS A 378 -12.75 -4.52 -4.91
N ASN A 379 -12.91 -4.17 -6.19
CA ASN A 379 -13.85 -4.86 -7.07
C ASN A 379 -13.48 -6.33 -7.30
N TYR A 380 -12.18 -6.63 -7.42
CA TYR A 380 -11.68 -8.01 -7.54
C TYR A 380 -12.16 -8.91 -6.39
N HIS A 381 -12.18 -8.38 -5.17
CA HIS A 381 -12.57 -9.12 -3.97
C HIS A 381 -14.09 -9.18 -3.72
N ILE A 382 -14.91 -8.45 -4.49
CA ILE A 382 -16.38 -8.57 -4.41
C ILE A 382 -16.81 -9.97 -4.88
N LYS A 383 -17.61 -10.64 -4.05
CA LYS A 383 -18.04 -12.03 -4.27
C LYS A 383 -18.99 -12.16 -5.48
N SER A 384 -19.90 -11.20 -5.64
CA SER A 384 -20.91 -11.20 -6.68
C SER A 384 -20.32 -10.83 -8.05
N LYS A 385 -20.26 -11.80 -8.97
CA LYS A 385 -19.79 -11.55 -10.35
C LYS A 385 -20.62 -10.48 -11.06
N ARG A 386 -21.93 -10.41 -10.77
CA ARG A 386 -22.83 -9.38 -11.33
C ARG A 386 -22.45 -7.99 -10.85
N GLU A 387 -22.21 -7.81 -9.55
CA GLU A 387 -21.76 -6.54 -8.99
C GLU A 387 -20.41 -6.14 -9.56
N ARG A 388 -19.47 -7.10 -9.68
CA ARG A 388 -18.17 -6.82 -10.30
C ARG A 388 -18.29 -6.22 -11.69
N LYS A 389 -19.17 -6.78 -12.53
CA LYS A 389 -19.45 -6.25 -13.87
C LYS A 389 -20.05 -4.84 -13.84
N ILE A 390 -21.01 -4.60 -12.94
CA ILE A 390 -21.62 -3.27 -12.77
C ILE A 390 -20.55 -2.25 -12.37
N ASN A 391 -19.71 -2.61 -11.41
CA ASN A 391 -18.64 -1.76 -10.91
C ASN A 391 -17.54 -1.53 -11.96
N SER A 392 -17.22 -2.53 -12.79
CA SER A 392 -16.34 -2.34 -13.94
C SER A 392 -16.90 -1.34 -14.95
N MET A 393 -18.22 -1.36 -15.23
CA MET A 393 -18.84 -0.36 -16.11
C MET A 393 -18.77 1.06 -15.51
N LYS A 394 -19.01 1.21 -14.21
CA LYS A 394 -18.84 2.50 -13.51
C LYS A 394 -17.39 3.00 -13.60
N LEU A 395 -16.42 2.10 -13.44
CA LEU A 395 -15.00 2.42 -13.56
C LEU A 395 -14.65 2.89 -14.97
N LEU A 396 -15.15 2.22 -16.01
CA LEU A 396 -14.94 2.62 -17.40
C LEU A 396 -15.44 4.04 -17.69
N GLU A 397 -16.46 4.51 -17.01
CA GLU A 397 -16.91 5.90 -17.12
C GLU A 397 -16.00 6.87 -16.36
N ALA A 398 -15.52 6.49 -15.18
CA ALA A 398 -14.61 7.32 -14.39
C ALA A 398 -13.24 7.49 -15.08
N ILE A 399 -12.67 6.43 -15.67
CA ILE A 399 -11.36 6.51 -16.33
C ILE A 399 -11.35 7.46 -17.52
N LYS A 400 -12.48 7.68 -18.21
CA LYS A 400 -12.57 8.67 -19.31
C LYS A 400 -12.24 10.10 -18.87
N ARG A 401 -12.26 10.37 -17.57
CA ARG A 401 -11.94 11.67 -16.97
C ARG A 401 -10.48 11.80 -16.56
N LEU A 402 -9.70 10.71 -16.57
CA LEU A 402 -8.25 10.75 -16.41
C LEU A 402 -7.60 11.52 -17.57
N PRO A 403 -6.37 12.04 -17.39
CA PRO A 403 -5.62 12.63 -18.48
C PRO A 403 -5.42 11.63 -19.62
N LYS A 404 -5.45 12.12 -20.86
CA LYS A 404 -5.35 11.29 -22.07
C LYS A 404 -4.13 10.37 -22.07
N TYR A 405 -2.98 10.90 -21.62
CA TYR A 405 -1.73 10.17 -21.55
C TYR A 405 -1.79 8.96 -20.61
N ILE A 406 -2.68 8.95 -19.62
CA ILE A 406 -2.94 7.81 -18.73
C ILE A 406 -3.99 6.89 -19.34
N THR A 407 -5.10 7.45 -19.85
CA THR A 407 -6.19 6.63 -20.42
C THR A 407 -5.75 5.79 -21.59
N ASP A 408 -4.89 6.35 -22.45
CA ASP A 408 -4.40 5.67 -23.65
C ASP A 408 -3.50 4.46 -23.30
N GLN A 409 -2.96 4.41 -22.07
CA GLN A 409 -2.17 3.28 -21.58
C GLN A 409 -3.02 2.18 -20.93
N ILE A 410 -4.23 2.48 -20.45
CA ILE A 410 -5.07 1.52 -19.73
C ILE A 410 -5.62 0.45 -20.71
N LYS A 411 -5.26 -0.81 -20.46
CA LYS A 411 -5.82 -1.98 -21.18
C LYS A 411 -7.22 -2.28 -20.65
N ILE A 412 -8.26 -1.85 -21.36
CA ILE A 412 -9.68 -2.03 -20.97
C ILE A 412 -10.04 -3.51 -20.73
N GLU A 413 -9.39 -4.43 -21.45
CA GLU A 413 -9.53 -5.87 -21.28
C GLU A 413 -9.24 -6.33 -19.84
N ASN A 414 -8.31 -5.67 -19.14
CA ASN A 414 -7.94 -5.97 -17.76
C ASN A 414 -9.01 -5.53 -16.73
N ILE A 415 -10.06 -4.81 -17.16
CA ILE A 415 -11.13 -4.29 -16.30
C ILE A 415 -12.37 -5.20 -16.32
N GLN A 416 -12.51 -6.10 -17.31
CA GLN A 416 -13.71 -6.90 -17.52
C GLN A 416 -13.64 -8.24 -16.74
N PHE A 417 -14.39 -8.36 -15.64
CA PHE A 417 -14.52 -9.60 -14.83
C PHE A 417 -15.83 -10.37 -15.10
#